data_AF-A0A399ZWF7-F1
#
_entry.id   AF-A0A399ZWF7-F1
#
_cell.length_a   1.000
_cell.length_b   1.000
_cell.length_c   1.000
_cell.angle_alpha   90.00
_cell.angle_beta   90.00
_cell.angle_gamma   90.00
#
_symmetry.space_group_name_H-M   'P 1'
#
loop_
_entity.id
_entity.type
_entity.pdbx_description
1 polymer ?
#
loop_
_entity_poly.entity_id
_entity_poly.type
_entity_poly.pdbx_seq_one_letter_code
_entity_poly.pdbx_strand_id
1 'polypeptide(L)'
;MKRSELLSRIIVTVAIVGAIGAPLYFWSRTPLIHARMAENGGWSPDVIQAEVGQPLHLRFTSDDVVHGFAVGQMDMPSVDVLPGKVADISLTFDEPGIYTFYCTRWCGLNHWRMRGTIEVAGASTSPKPVSPPLYVSLNLDIDAPHDALFIPDGKPSAVNGQSLAMSSSISLSQEDYFTQSPYQVFDELKGTSLTDEQRWDAVAYLWQSNTTPESLANGKQLYAQNCAACHGENGAGDGVFANDLNEAGEASMQTMTGAHDMVMQTPVDFTDPTRMLGASPALLQGKILRGGMGTGMPMWGVIFTEEQIWDLIAYIYSFQFEYTK
;
A
#
# COMPACT_ATOMS: atom_id res chain seq x y z
N MET A 1 8.19 8.48 65.51
CA MET A 1 8.38 8.79 64.08
C MET A 1 8.49 10.30 63.93
N LYS A 2 9.55 10.82 63.30
CA LYS A 2 9.69 12.28 63.11
C LYS A 2 8.58 12.76 62.17
N ARG A 3 7.94 13.90 62.47
CA ARG A 3 6.83 14.46 61.64
C ARG A 3 7.23 14.59 60.15
N SER A 4 8.49 14.87 59.86
CA SER A 4 9.06 14.91 58.51
C SER A 4 9.01 13.57 57.78
N GLU A 5 9.22 12.46 58.48
CA GLU A 5 9.24 11.11 57.92
C GLU A 5 7.82 10.61 57.58
N LEU A 6 6.83 10.99 58.40
CA LEU A 6 5.41 10.76 58.12
C LEU A 6 4.95 11.57 56.90
N LEU A 7 5.35 12.84 56.80
CA LEU A 7 5.00 13.69 55.66
C LEU A 7 5.59 13.14 54.35
N SER A 8 6.87 12.76 54.32
CA SER A 8 7.50 12.20 53.13
C SER A 8 6.82 10.90 52.68
N ARG A 9 6.45 10.02 53.61
CA ARG A 9 5.72 8.79 53.28
C ARG A 9 4.34 9.06 52.68
N ILE A 10 3.61 10.04 53.20
CA ILE A 10 2.31 10.43 52.64
C ILE A 10 2.48 11.01 51.24
N ILE A 11 3.44 11.91 51.04
CA ILE A 11 3.72 12.53 49.72
C ILE A 11 4.09 11.46 48.69
N VAL A 12 5.01 10.55 49.03
CA VAL A 12 5.43 9.46 48.13
C VAL A 12 4.26 8.52 47.83
N THR A 13 3.46 8.17 48.83
CA THR A 13 2.30 7.28 48.62
C THR A 13 1.25 7.95 47.73
N VAL A 14 0.91 9.21 47.97
CA VAL A 14 -0.03 9.97 47.13
C VAL A 14 0.53 10.15 45.72
N ALA A 15 1.83 10.39 45.58
CA ALA A 15 2.48 10.48 44.27
C ALA A 15 2.42 9.16 43.51
N ILE A 16 2.69 8.02 44.16
CA ILE A 16 2.60 6.69 43.55
C ILE A 16 1.15 6.34 43.19
N VAL A 17 0.20 6.54 44.12
CA VAL A 17 -1.22 6.29 43.89
C VAL A 17 -1.76 7.20 42.80
N GLY A 18 -1.31 8.46 42.72
CA GLY A 18 -1.64 9.37 41.62
C GLY A 18 -1.04 8.90 40.29
N ALA A 19 0.25 8.54 40.29
CA ALA A 19 0.98 8.11 39.10
C ALA A 19 0.48 6.78 38.51
N ILE A 20 -0.09 5.88 39.33
CA ILE A 20 -0.65 4.60 38.86
C ILE A 20 -2.17 4.69 38.71
N GLY A 21 -2.85 5.30 39.69
CA GLY A 21 -4.30 5.37 39.74
C GLY A 21 -4.90 6.26 38.66
N ALA A 22 -4.25 7.38 38.30
CA ALA A 22 -4.74 8.24 37.25
C ALA A 22 -4.67 7.55 35.86
N PRO A 23 -3.55 6.96 35.41
CA PRO A 23 -3.52 6.21 34.15
C PRO A 23 -4.54 5.06 34.09
N LEU A 24 -4.67 4.28 35.16
CA LEU A 24 -5.66 3.19 35.20
C LEU A 24 -7.10 3.72 35.14
N TYR A 25 -7.38 4.84 35.81
CA TYR A 25 -8.70 5.48 35.77
C TYR A 25 -9.04 5.95 34.36
N PHE A 26 -8.12 6.64 33.68
CA PHE A 26 -8.34 7.08 32.30
C PHE A 26 -8.45 5.90 31.32
N TRP A 27 -7.60 4.87 31.48
CA TRP A 27 -7.66 3.68 30.64
C TRP A 27 -9.01 2.95 30.76
N SER A 28 -9.56 2.83 31.98
CA SER A 28 -10.88 2.22 32.22
C SER A 28 -12.04 2.96 31.54
N ARG A 29 -11.84 4.24 31.20
CA ARG A 29 -12.82 5.10 30.52
C ARG A 29 -12.54 5.31 29.04
N THR A 30 -11.54 4.65 28.48
CA THR A 30 -11.28 4.69 27.04
C THR A 30 -12.53 4.18 26.30
N PRO A 31 -13.12 5.00 25.40
CA PRO A 31 -14.27 4.57 24.62
C PRO A 31 -13.96 3.30 23.83
N LEU A 32 -14.94 2.39 23.78
CA LEU A 32 -14.84 1.19 22.95
C LEU A 32 -15.20 1.56 21.51
N ILE A 33 -14.29 1.29 20.59
CA ILE A 33 -14.48 1.47 19.15
C ILE A 33 -15.09 0.19 18.59
N HIS A 34 -16.21 0.36 17.89
CA HIS A 34 -16.95 -0.75 17.29
C HIS A 34 -16.56 -0.90 15.83
N ALA A 35 -16.14 -2.11 15.44
CA ALA A 35 -15.89 -2.51 14.06
C ALA A 35 -17.10 -3.29 13.51
N ARG A 36 -17.59 -2.85 12.36
CA ARG A 36 -18.65 -3.49 11.57
C ARG A 36 -18.24 -3.49 10.11
N MET A 37 -18.74 -4.43 9.31
CA MET A 37 -18.57 -4.40 7.85
C MET A 37 -18.92 -3.01 7.29
N ALA A 38 -18.26 -2.59 6.20
CA ALA A 38 -18.35 -1.22 5.71
C ALA A 38 -19.81 -0.79 5.40
N GLU A 39 -20.61 -1.69 4.81
CA GLU A 39 -22.04 -1.48 4.55
C GLU A 39 -22.90 -1.30 5.82
N ASN A 40 -22.39 -1.72 6.98
CA ASN A 40 -23.05 -1.64 8.28
C ASN A 40 -22.53 -0.47 9.15
N GLY A 41 -21.78 0.46 8.54
CA GLY A 41 -21.30 1.67 9.19
C GLY A 41 -19.84 1.65 9.63
N GLY A 42 -19.08 0.60 9.29
CA GLY A 42 -17.62 0.61 9.47
C GLY A 42 -17.14 0.77 10.91
N TRP A 43 -16.09 1.57 11.08
CA TRP A 43 -15.52 1.93 12.39
C TRP A 43 -16.37 3.00 13.07
N SER A 44 -16.61 2.87 14.37
CA SER A 44 -17.36 3.86 15.15
C SER A 44 -16.73 4.08 16.54
N PRO A 45 -16.15 5.26 16.81
CA PRO A 45 -15.92 6.36 15.85
C PRO A 45 -14.94 5.97 14.74
N ASP A 46 -15.05 6.65 13.60
CA ASP A 46 -14.13 6.57 12.46
C ASP A 46 -13.05 7.66 12.49
N VAL A 47 -13.23 8.70 13.31
CA VAL A 47 -12.23 9.76 13.57
C VAL A 47 -11.82 9.72 15.04
N ILE A 48 -10.51 9.66 15.26
CA ILE A 48 -9.88 9.57 16.59
C ILE A 48 -8.93 10.75 16.74
N GLN A 49 -8.92 11.40 17.91
CA GLN A 49 -8.02 12.53 18.19
C GLN A 49 -6.82 12.05 19.02
N ALA A 50 -5.63 12.55 18.71
CA ALA A 50 -4.40 12.27 19.44
C ALA A 50 -3.49 13.51 19.54
N GLU A 51 -2.48 13.43 20.39
CA GLU A 51 -1.45 14.46 20.52
C GLU A 51 -0.05 13.85 20.36
N VAL A 52 0.86 14.61 19.74
CA VAL A 52 2.26 14.21 19.57
C VAL A 52 2.91 13.86 20.91
N GLY A 53 3.60 12.72 20.96
CA GLY A 53 4.33 12.24 22.14
C GLY A 53 3.45 11.71 23.28
N GLN A 54 2.12 11.79 23.18
CA GLN A 54 1.20 11.23 24.17
C GLN A 54 0.75 9.83 23.74
N PRO A 55 0.80 8.81 24.63
CA PRO A 55 0.26 7.49 24.34
C PRO A 55 -1.26 7.55 24.09
N LEU A 56 -1.67 7.16 22.89
CA LEU A 56 -3.06 6.95 22.50
C LEU A 56 -3.45 5.50 22.80
N HIS A 57 -4.22 5.31 23.87
CA HIS A 57 -4.81 4.01 24.20
C HIS A 57 -6.14 3.83 23.47
N LEU A 58 -6.28 2.74 22.74
CA LEU A 58 -7.48 2.40 21.96
C LEU A 58 -8.00 1.03 22.37
N ARG A 59 -9.32 0.88 22.33
CA ARG A 59 -10.02 -0.37 22.63
C ARG A 59 -10.96 -0.66 21.48
N PHE A 60 -10.88 -1.85 20.91
CA PHE A 60 -11.70 -2.27 19.78
C PHE A 60 -12.52 -3.51 20.12
N THR A 61 -13.72 -3.60 19.56
CA THR A 61 -14.48 -4.84 19.48
C THR A 61 -15.15 -4.95 18.12
N SER A 62 -15.52 -6.16 17.72
CA SER A 62 -16.35 -6.37 16.55
C SER A 62 -17.79 -6.69 16.96
N ASP A 63 -18.73 -6.14 16.21
CA ASP A 63 -20.16 -6.41 16.36
C ASP A 63 -20.66 -7.49 15.37
N ASP A 64 -19.82 -7.93 14.42
CA ASP A 64 -20.20 -8.89 13.38
C ASP A 64 -19.15 -9.98 13.12
N VAL A 65 -18.17 -9.73 12.24
CA VAL A 65 -17.16 -10.68 11.76
C VAL A 65 -15.77 -10.33 12.30
N VAL A 66 -14.77 -11.16 12.00
CA VAL A 66 -13.38 -10.80 12.34
C VAL A 66 -12.93 -9.64 11.47
N HIS A 67 -12.46 -8.57 12.12
CA HIS A 67 -11.77 -7.46 11.48
C HIS A 67 -10.29 -7.47 11.84
N GLY A 68 -9.53 -6.63 11.16
CA GLY A 68 -8.15 -6.33 11.53
C GLY A 68 -7.98 -4.84 11.73
N PHE A 69 -6.95 -4.42 12.44
CA PHE A 69 -6.60 -3.02 12.63
C PHE A 69 -5.10 -2.85 12.39
N ALA A 70 -4.76 -1.89 11.53
CA ALA A 70 -3.41 -1.36 11.39
C ALA A 70 -3.49 0.12 11.02
N VAL A 71 -2.43 0.86 11.33
CA VAL A 71 -2.28 2.26 10.92
C VAL A 71 -1.31 2.32 9.75
N GLY A 72 -1.72 2.99 8.68
CA GLY A 72 -0.93 3.20 7.48
C GLY A 72 0.36 3.96 7.78
N GLN A 73 1.42 3.63 7.03
CA GLN A 73 2.76 4.20 7.16
C GLN A 73 3.38 4.10 8.56
N MET A 74 2.85 3.23 9.42
CA MET A 74 3.42 2.90 10.72
C MET A 74 3.94 1.46 10.70
N ASP A 75 5.11 1.26 11.31
CA ASP A 75 5.64 -0.08 11.57
C ASP A 75 4.90 -0.69 12.76
N MET A 76 3.84 -1.44 12.46
CA MET A 76 3.09 -2.20 13.46
C MET A 76 2.52 -3.49 12.88
N PRO A 77 2.46 -4.57 13.69
CA PRO A 77 1.71 -5.74 13.30
C PRO A 77 0.21 -5.42 13.24
N SER A 78 -0.49 -6.05 12.30
CA SER A 78 -1.95 -6.01 12.29
C SER A 78 -2.51 -6.67 13.55
N VAL A 79 -3.54 -6.07 14.14
CA VAL A 79 -4.24 -6.59 15.31
C VAL A 79 -5.61 -7.13 14.91
N ASP A 80 -5.91 -8.37 15.28
CA ASP A 80 -7.23 -8.96 15.03
C ASP A 80 -8.27 -8.42 16.02
N VAL A 81 -9.39 -7.96 15.49
CA VAL A 81 -10.54 -7.45 16.24
C VAL A 81 -11.66 -8.48 16.14
N LEU A 82 -11.84 -9.25 17.23
CA LEU A 82 -12.74 -10.40 17.26
C LEU A 82 -14.14 -10.04 17.77
N PRO A 83 -15.21 -10.69 17.26
CA PRO A 83 -16.57 -10.47 17.76
C PRO A 83 -16.73 -10.70 19.25
N GLY A 84 -17.30 -9.71 19.94
CA GLY A 84 -17.60 -9.76 21.39
C GLY A 84 -16.37 -9.82 22.31
N LYS A 85 -15.15 -9.68 21.78
CA LYS A 85 -13.92 -9.57 22.57
C LYS A 85 -13.35 -8.16 22.43
N VAL A 86 -12.69 -7.70 23.49
CA VAL A 86 -11.99 -6.42 23.46
C VAL A 86 -10.52 -6.66 23.13
N ALA A 87 -10.01 -5.94 22.13
CA ALA A 87 -8.59 -5.81 21.84
C ALA A 87 -8.13 -4.42 22.28
N ASP A 88 -7.00 -4.35 22.99
CA ASP A 88 -6.41 -3.10 23.47
C ASP A 88 -5.11 -2.82 22.71
N ILE A 89 -4.93 -1.58 22.25
CA ILE A 89 -3.74 -1.14 21.50
C ILE A 89 -3.27 0.18 22.09
N SER A 90 -1.96 0.39 22.14
CA SER A 90 -1.36 1.68 22.53
C SER A 90 -0.46 2.16 21.40
N LEU A 91 -0.70 3.37 20.92
CA LEU A 91 0.04 4.00 19.84
C LEU A 91 0.69 5.28 20.34
N THR A 92 1.83 5.66 19.78
CA THR A 92 2.45 6.97 20.01
C THR A 92 2.84 7.54 18.67
N PHE A 93 2.61 8.84 18.49
CA PHE A 93 2.89 9.55 17.24
C PHE A 93 3.97 10.60 17.49
N ASP A 94 4.99 10.61 16.63
CA ASP A 94 6.12 11.52 16.76
C ASP A 94 5.90 12.84 15.99
N GLU A 95 4.97 12.86 15.04
CA GLU A 95 4.68 14.03 14.21
C GLU A 95 3.16 14.29 14.14
N PRO A 96 2.73 15.56 14.02
CA PRO A 96 1.33 15.88 13.80
C PRO A 96 0.92 15.51 12.37
N GLY A 97 -0.35 15.19 12.17
CA GLY A 97 -0.86 14.80 10.86
C GLY A 97 -2.13 13.97 10.92
N ILE A 98 -2.55 13.47 9.76
CA ILE A 98 -3.69 12.57 9.62
C ILE A 98 -3.15 11.19 9.25
N TYR A 99 -3.33 10.24 10.16
CA TYR A 99 -2.93 8.85 9.97
C TYR A 99 -4.17 8.03 9.62
N THR A 100 -4.12 7.29 8.51
CA THR A 100 -5.25 6.43 8.12
C THR A 100 -5.10 5.07 8.78
N PHE A 101 -6.06 4.64 9.58
CA PHE A 101 -6.15 3.24 9.99
C PHE A 101 -7.13 2.49 9.10
N TYR A 102 -6.90 1.18 8.94
CA TYR A 102 -7.64 0.37 7.98
C TYR A 102 -7.82 -1.07 8.46
N CYS A 103 -8.82 -1.73 7.89
CA CYS A 103 -9.04 -3.14 8.13
C CYS A 103 -8.02 -3.99 7.36
N THR A 104 -7.41 -4.96 8.05
CA THR A 104 -6.44 -5.91 7.46
C THR A 104 -6.98 -7.33 7.32
N ARG A 105 -8.24 -7.55 7.70
CA ARG A 105 -8.93 -8.83 7.56
C ARG A 105 -10.08 -8.69 6.61
N TRP A 106 -10.11 -9.55 5.60
CA TRP A 106 -11.22 -9.56 4.66
C TRP A 106 -12.54 -9.82 5.38
N CYS A 107 -13.32 -8.77 5.56
CA CYS A 107 -14.55 -8.76 6.34
C CYS A 107 -15.81 -8.70 5.48
N GLY A 108 -15.68 -8.49 4.17
CA GLY A 108 -16.80 -8.39 3.22
C GLY A 108 -16.39 -7.76 1.90
N LEU A 109 -17.30 -7.66 0.94
CA LEU A 109 -17.02 -7.13 -0.41
C LEU A 109 -16.46 -5.70 -0.38
N ASN A 110 -16.96 -4.88 0.54
CA ASN A 110 -16.52 -3.49 0.72
C ASN A 110 -15.38 -3.36 1.74
N HIS A 111 -14.63 -4.44 2.02
CA HIS A 111 -13.56 -4.46 3.01
C HIS A 111 -12.58 -3.27 2.89
N TRP A 112 -12.21 -2.91 1.67
CA TRP A 112 -11.30 -1.79 1.39
C TRP A 112 -11.80 -0.41 1.85
N ARG A 113 -13.11 -0.25 2.05
CA ARG A 113 -13.75 0.96 2.57
C ARG A 113 -13.67 1.07 4.09
N MET A 114 -13.26 0.01 4.79
CA MET A 114 -13.13 0.02 6.25
C MET A 114 -11.88 0.77 6.69
N ARG A 115 -11.94 2.09 6.59
CA ARG A 115 -10.87 3.03 6.96
C ARG A 115 -11.41 4.08 7.91
N GLY A 116 -10.52 4.63 8.72
CA GLY A 116 -10.78 5.79 9.56
C GLY A 116 -9.49 6.60 9.75
N THR A 117 -9.56 7.69 10.50
CA THR A 117 -8.44 8.60 10.71
C THR A 117 -8.09 8.79 12.17
N ILE A 118 -6.80 8.90 12.45
CA ILE A 118 -6.27 9.44 13.69
C ILE A 118 -5.70 10.82 13.36
N GLU A 119 -6.32 11.86 13.89
CA GLU A 119 -5.91 13.25 13.76
C GLU A 119 -5.00 13.60 14.93
N VAL A 120 -3.71 13.79 14.64
CA VAL A 120 -2.67 14.04 15.63
C VAL A 120 -2.33 15.53 15.63
N ALA A 121 -2.64 16.20 16.74
CA ALA A 121 -2.32 17.61 16.96
C ALA A 121 -0.96 17.78 17.67
N GLY A 122 -0.30 18.91 17.44
CA GLY A 122 0.96 19.25 18.10
C GLY A 122 1.88 20.10 17.23
N ALA A 123 3.03 20.47 17.78
CA ALA A 123 4.09 21.11 17.00
C ALA A 123 4.92 20.03 16.30
N SER A 124 5.06 20.14 14.97
CA SER A 124 6.04 19.33 14.25
C SER A 124 7.43 19.81 14.65
N THR A 125 8.28 18.87 15.05
CA THR A 125 9.67 19.19 15.40
C THR A 125 10.58 19.19 14.18
N SER A 126 10.11 18.63 13.05
CA SER A 126 10.83 18.59 11.78
C SER A 126 9.85 18.32 10.61
N PRO A 127 9.39 19.36 9.88
CA PRO A 127 8.58 19.14 8.70
C PRO A 127 9.40 18.35 7.67
N LYS A 128 8.96 17.14 7.32
CA LYS A 128 9.56 16.39 6.22
C LYS A 128 9.27 17.13 4.90
N PRO A 129 10.28 17.41 4.07
CA PRO A 129 10.03 17.96 2.74
C PRO A 129 9.20 16.96 1.94
N VAL A 130 8.04 17.40 1.45
CA VAL A 130 7.16 16.59 0.60
C VAL A 130 7.57 16.84 -0.84
N SER A 131 8.27 15.88 -1.45
CA SER A 131 8.45 15.86 -2.90
C SER A 131 7.18 15.35 -3.57
N PRO A 132 6.75 15.95 -4.69
CA PRO A 132 5.64 15.40 -5.46
C PRO A 132 5.97 13.97 -5.93
N PRO A 133 4.99 13.06 -5.94
CA PRO A 133 5.17 11.73 -6.53
C PRO A 133 5.68 11.78 -7.97
N LEU A 134 6.34 10.73 -8.41
CA LEU A 134 7.04 10.73 -9.70
C LEU A 134 6.07 10.89 -10.87
N TYR A 135 4.91 10.21 -10.83
CA TYR A 135 3.88 10.36 -11.87
C TYR A 135 3.37 11.81 -12.03
N VAL A 136 3.32 12.58 -10.94
CA VAL A 136 2.95 13.99 -10.96
C VAL A 136 4.07 14.82 -11.57
N SER A 137 5.30 14.58 -11.15
CA SER A 137 6.50 15.29 -11.65
C SER A 137 6.70 15.07 -13.15
N LEU A 138 6.37 13.88 -13.64
CA LEU A 138 6.42 13.50 -15.06
C LEU A 138 5.16 13.88 -15.84
N ASN A 139 4.13 14.45 -15.19
CA ASN A 139 2.84 14.80 -15.79
C ASN A 139 2.21 13.61 -16.55
N LEU A 140 2.24 12.42 -15.94
CA LEU A 140 1.69 11.20 -16.52
C LEU A 140 0.17 11.16 -16.33
N ASP A 141 -0.57 10.97 -17.42
CA ASP A 141 -1.96 10.55 -17.36
C ASP A 141 -2.01 9.06 -17.04
N ILE A 142 -2.17 8.75 -15.75
CA ILE A 142 -2.17 7.36 -15.30
C ILE A 142 -3.44 6.60 -15.73
N ASP A 143 -4.49 7.25 -16.22
CA ASP A 143 -5.74 6.59 -16.62
C ASP A 143 -5.86 6.36 -18.13
N ALA A 144 -4.99 6.97 -18.93
CA ALA A 144 -4.85 6.65 -20.35
C ALA A 144 -4.30 5.21 -20.57
N PRO A 145 -4.52 4.60 -21.74
CA PRO A 145 -3.83 3.37 -22.13
C PRO A 145 -2.32 3.60 -22.34
N HIS A 146 -1.50 2.67 -21.85
CA HIS A 146 -0.04 2.66 -22.01
C HIS A 146 0.41 1.27 -22.44
N ASP A 147 -0.01 0.86 -23.64
CA ASP A 147 0.22 -0.49 -24.14
C ASP A 147 1.56 -0.58 -24.89
N ALA A 148 2.30 -1.67 -24.68
CA ALA A 148 3.48 -1.99 -25.46
C ALA A 148 3.07 -2.37 -26.89
N LEU A 149 3.69 -1.73 -27.89
CA LEU A 149 3.40 -2.02 -29.31
C LEU A 149 4.11 -3.27 -29.83
N PHE A 150 5.14 -3.72 -29.11
CA PHE A 150 5.88 -4.94 -29.38
C PHE A 150 6.13 -5.65 -28.06
N ILE A 151 5.95 -6.97 -28.05
CA ILE A 151 6.11 -7.82 -26.86
C ILE A 151 7.05 -8.99 -27.19
N PRO A 152 7.79 -9.52 -26.21
CA PRO A 152 8.64 -10.69 -26.40
C PRO A 152 7.80 -11.97 -26.53
N ASP A 153 8.32 -12.98 -27.24
CA ASP A 153 7.67 -14.30 -27.38
C ASP A 153 7.67 -15.13 -26.08
N GLY A 154 8.50 -14.74 -25.11
CA GLY A 154 8.65 -15.38 -23.80
C GLY A 154 9.15 -14.40 -22.75
N LYS A 155 9.31 -14.85 -21.51
CA LYS A 155 9.81 -13.98 -20.44
C LYS A 155 11.29 -13.63 -20.67
N PRO A 156 11.65 -12.34 -20.75
CA PRO A 156 13.04 -11.97 -20.95
C PRO A 156 13.92 -12.32 -19.74
N SER A 157 15.17 -12.69 -20.00
CA SER A 157 16.13 -13.21 -19.04
C SER A 157 17.12 -12.13 -18.58
N ALA A 158 17.04 -11.76 -17.31
CA ALA A 158 17.99 -10.80 -16.73
C ALA A 158 19.43 -11.35 -16.70
N VAL A 159 19.60 -12.67 -16.62
CA VAL A 159 20.91 -13.35 -16.66
C VAL A 159 21.59 -13.15 -18.00
N ASN A 160 20.84 -13.34 -19.09
CA ASN A 160 21.37 -13.12 -20.43
C ASN A 160 21.71 -11.64 -20.64
N GLY A 161 20.83 -10.75 -20.17
CA GLY A 161 20.96 -9.31 -20.26
C GLY A 161 22.19 -8.73 -19.54
N GLN A 162 22.59 -9.35 -18.42
CA GLN A 162 23.76 -8.92 -17.66
C GLN A 162 25.02 -8.85 -18.52
N SER A 163 25.23 -9.85 -19.38
CA SER A 163 26.40 -9.90 -20.27
C SER A 163 26.38 -8.81 -21.34
N LEU A 164 25.18 -8.39 -21.77
CA LEU A 164 24.97 -7.36 -22.80
C LEU A 164 25.15 -5.96 -22.22
N ALA A 165 24.65 -5.71 -21.02
CA ALA A 165 24.79 -4.43 -20.33
C ALA A 165 26.24 -4.12 -19.90
N MET A 166 27.07 -5.16 -19.73
CA MET A 166 28.51 -5.00 -19.50
C MET A 166 29.30 -4.70 -20.78
N SER A 167 28.68 -4.79 -21.97
CA SER A 167 29.31 -4.35 -23.22
C SER A 167 29.27 -2.82 -23.34
N SER A 168 30.33 -2.22 -23.86
CA SER A 168 30.54 -0.75 -23.89
C SER A 168 29.58 0.03 -24.80
N SER A 169 28.57 -0.62 -25.38
CA SER A 169 27.65 -0.06 -26.38
C SER A 169 26.26 0.30 -25.84
N ILE A 170 25.97 0.05 -24.56
CA ILE A 170 24.66 0.30 -23.96
C ILE A 170 24.84 1.19 -22.74
N SER A 171 24.09 2.28 -22.67
CA SER A 171 24.04 3.17 -21.50
C SER A 171 22.62 3.15 -20.95
N LEU A 172 22.39 2.35 -19.91
CA LEU A 172 21.14 2.31 -19.15
C LEU A 172 21.39 2.86 -17.75
N SER A 173 20.46 3.67 -17.26
CA SER A 173 20.53 4.31 -15.94
C SER A 173 19.36 3.89 -15.05
N GLN A 174 19.52 4.13 -13.74
CA GLN A 174 18.42 3.96 -12.79
C GLN A 174 17.24 4.91 -13.09
N GLU A 175 17.49 6.08 -13.68
CA GLU A 175 16.42 7.00 -14.06
C GLU A 175 15.53 6.40 -15.16
N ASP A 176 16.13 5.65 -16.10
CA ASP A 176 15.39 4.95 -17.14
C ASP A 176 14.43 3.90 -16.55
N TYR A 177 14.87 3.18 -15.52
CA TYR A 177 13.99 2.27 -14.77
C TYR A 177 12.78 3.03 -14.22
N PHE A 178 12.98 4.13 -13.48
CA PHE A 178 11.86 4.79 -12.82
C PHE A 178 10.89 5.49 -13.77
N THR A 179 11.40 6.09 -14.85
CA THR A 179 10.63 7.02 -15.68
C THR A 179 10.09 6.40 -16.96
N GLN A 180 10.73 5.36 -17.48
CA GLN A 180 10.36 4.72 -18.75
C GLN A 180 9.68 3.37 -18.53
N SER A 181 8.83 2.98 -19.47
CA SER A 181 8.30 1.61 -19.55
C SER A 181 9.33 0.64 -20.12
N PRO A 182 9.24 -0.67 -19.83
CA PRO A 182 10.09 -1.67 -20.47
C PRO A 182 10.14 -1.57 -22.00
N TYR A 183 8.99 -1.29 -22.64
CA TYR A 183 8.87 -1.11 -24.08
C TYR A 183 9.61 0.14 -24.58
N GLN A 184 9.55 1.26 -23.86
CA GLN A 184 10.29 2.47 -24.24
C GLN A 184 11.80 2.21 -24.21
N VAL A 185 12.31 1.59 -23.15
CA VAL A 185 13.74 1.21 -23.07
C VAL A 185 14.11 0.23 -24.19
N PHE A 186 13.24 -0.74 -24.50
CA PHE A 186 13.45 -1.66 -25.62
C PHE A 186 13.56 -0.93 -26.97
N ASP A 187 12.70 0.06 -27.23
CA ASP A 187 12.69 0.82 -28.49
C ASP A 187 13.90 1.75 -28.60
N GLU A 188 14.37 2.34 -27.49
CA GLU A 188 15.61 3.13 -27.46
C GLU A 188 16.85 2.32 -27.88
N LEU A 189 16.86 1.02 -27.57
CA LEU A 189 17.95 0.11 -27.95
C LEU A 189 17.95 -0.28 -29.44
N LYS A 190 16.97 0.15 -30.25
CA LYS A 190 16.86 -0.20 -31.67
C LYS A 190 18.05 0.24 -32.53
N GLY A 191 18.78 1.27 -32.10
CA GLY A 191 19.99 1.75 -32.78
C GLY A 191 21.26 0.92 -32.52
N THR A 192 21.18 -0.08 -31.64
CA THR A 192 22.30 -0.97 -31.29
C THR A 192 22.41 -2.14 -32.28
N SER A 193 23.47 -2.95 -32.16
CA SER A 193 23.65 -4.18 -32.93
C SER A 193 22.92 -5.40 -32.34
N LEU A 194 22.10 -5.20 -31.30
CA LEU A 194 21.41 -6.28 -30.58
C LEU A 194 20.21 -6.79 -31.36
N THR A 195 19.92 -8.08 -31.25
CA THR A 195 18.64 -8.65 -31.69
C THR A 195 17.50 -8.21 -30.76
N ASP A 196 16.24 -8.38 -31.19
CA ASP A 196 15.08 -8.05 -30.36
C ASP A 196 15.07 -8.81 -29.03
N GLU A 197 15.41 -10.10 -29.05
CA GLU A 197 15.57 -10.92 -27.84
C GLU A 197 16.64 -10.34 -26.91
N GLN A 198 17.81 -9.97 -27.45
CA GLN A 198 18.89 -9.37 -26.68
C GLN A 198 18.52 -7.99 -26.09
N ARG A 199 17.72 -7.19 -26.81
CA ARG A 199 17.20 -5.92 -26.30
C ARG A 199 16.26 -6.15 -25.11
N TRP A 200 15.37 -7.13 -25.21
CA TRP A 200 14.48 -7.50 -24.11
C TRP A 200 15.23 -8.06 -22.90
N ASP A 201 16.26 -8.89 -23.13
CA ASP A 201 17.11 -9.39 -22.05
C ASP A 201 17.85 -8.23 -21.34
N ALA A 202 18.34 -7.24 -22.09
CA ALA A 202 18.95 -6.03 -21.51
C ALA A 202 17.95 -5.21 -20.67
N VAL A 203 16.69 -5.11 -21.10
CA VAL A 203 15.61 -4.49 -20.32
C VAL A 203 15.35 -5.28 -19.03
N ALA A 204 15.24 -6.61 -19.09
CA ALA A 204 15.07 -7.42 -17.88
C ALA A 204 16.22 -7.25 -16.88
N TYR A 205 17.45 -7.13 -17.38
CA TYR A 205 18.61 -6.83 -16.53
C TYR A 205 18.50 -5.47 -15.86
N LEU A 206 18.06 -4.42 -16.57
CA LEU A 206 17.85 -3.10 -15.96
C LEU A 206 16.81 -3.17 -14.82
N TRP A 207 15.69 -3.85 -15.05
CA TRP A 207 14.66 -4.05 -14.02
C TRP A 207 15.18 -4.85 -12.81
N GLN A 208 15.91 -5.93 -13.07
CA GLN A 208 16.53 -6.72 -12.02
C GLN A 208 17.57 -5.92 -11.22
N SER A 209 18.40 -5.10 -11.89
CA SER A 209 19.46 -4.32 -11.23
C SER A 209 18.92 -3.27 -10.24
N ASN A 210 17.65 -2.88 -10.38
CA ASN A 210 16.93 -1.98 -9.48
C ASN A 210 16.03 -2.72 -8.48
N THR A 211 16.13 -4.06 -8.41
CA THR A 211 15.28 -4.91 -7.59
C THR A 211 16.14 -5.81 -6.70
N THR A 212 16.08 -5.60 -5.38
CA THR A 212 16.81 -6.46 -4.42
C THR A 212 15.99 -7.71 -4.07
N PRO A 213 16.63 -8.80 -3.61
CA PRO A 213 15.90 -9.97 -3.09
C PRO A 213 14.99 -9.65 -1.91
N GLU A 214 15.41 -8.70 -1.06
CA GLU A 214 14.60 -8.21 0.07
C GLU A 214 13.36 -7.46 -0.43
N SER A 215 13.53 -6.56 -1.41
CA SER A 215 12.44 -5.83 -2.05
C SER A 215 11.40 -6.78 -2.66
N LEU A 216 11.85 -7.84 -3.35
CA LEU A 216 10.96 -8.88 -3.87
C LEU A 216 10.21 -9.65 -2.77
N ALA A 217 10.89 -9.99 -1.69
CA ALA A 217 10.27 -10.70 -0.58
C ALA A 217 9.21 -9.84 0.13
N ASN A 218 9.54 -8.58 0.41
CA ASN A 218 8.63 -7.60 0.99
C ASN A 218 7.43 -7.34 0.08
N GLY A 219 7.68 -7.06 -1.20
CA GLY A 219 6.66 -6.82 -2.21
C GLY A 219 5.72 -8.01 -2.38
N LYS A 220 6.25 -9.23 -2.38
CA LYS A 220 5.44 -10.46 -2.42
C LYS A 220 4.52 -10.60 -1.22
N GLN A 221 5.03 -10.31 -0.02
CA GLN A 221 4.22 -10.36 1.20
C GLN A 221 3.10 -9.31 1.17
N LEU A 222 3.44 -8.07 0.81
CA LEU A 222 2.47 -6.98 0.69
C LEU A 222 1.39 -7.31 -0.37
N TYR A 223 1.81 -7.86 -1.51
CA TYR A 223 0.92 -8.26 -2.60
C TYR A 223 -0.06 -9.35 -2.16
N ALA A 224 0.44 -10.41 -1.53
CA ALA A 224 -0.39 -11.51 -1.05
C ALA A 224 -1.45 -11.03 -0.04
N GLN A 225 -1.09 -10.06 0.80
CA GLN A 225 -1.98 -9.53 1.84
C GLN A 225 -3.01 -8.54 1.31
N ASN A 226 -2.69 -7.75 0.28
CA ASN A 226 -3.47 -6.56 -0.07
C ASN A 226 -3.94 -6.51 -1.53
N CYS A 227 -3.32 -7.28 -2.44
CA CYS A 227 -3.52 -7.16 -3.88
C CYS A 227 -4.12 -8.43 -4.50
N ALA A 228 -3.66 -9.61 -4.06
CA ALA A 228 -4.00 -10.91 -4.66
C ALA A 228 -5.50 -11.24 -4.64
N ALA A 229 -6.25 -10.70 -3.67
CA ALA A 229 -7.70 -10.93 -3.58
C ALA A 229 -8.47 -10.42 -4.82
N CYS A 230 -7.95 -9.39 -5.49
CA CYS A 230 -8.51 -8.85 -6.73
C CYS A 230 -7.66 -9.25 -7.96
N HIS A 231 -6.34 -9.19 -7.85
CA HIS A 231 -5.43 -9.41 -8.99
C HIS A 231 -5.00 -10.87 -9.19
N GLY A 232 -5.43 -11.78 -8.31
CA GLY A 232 -5.04 -13.19 -8.34
C GLY A 232 -3.68 -13.46 -7.70
N GLU A 233 -3.47 -14.64 -7.12
CA GLU A 233 -2.17 -15.03 -6.52
C GLU A 233 -1.06 -15.09 -7.57
N ASN A 234 -1.41 -15.42 -8.81
CA ASN A 234 -0.50 -15.48 -9.95
C ASN A 234 -0.49 -14.20 -10.79
N GLY A 235 -1.20 -13.15 -10.36
CA GLY A 235 -1.27 -11.88 -11.06
C GLY A 235 -2.20 -11.84 -12.27
N ALA A 236 -3.02 -12.86 -12.53
CA ALA A 236 -3.80 -12.98 -13.76
C ALA A 236 -5.10 -12.13 -13.80
N GLY A 237 -5.30 -11.23 -12.83
CA GLY A 237 -6.52 -10.43 -12.73
C GLY A 237 -7.77 -11.24 -12.33
N ASP A 238 -7.57 -12.49 -11.90
CA ASP A 238 -8.59 -13.51 -11.64
C ASP A 238 -8.77 -13.77 -10.13
N GLY A 239 -8.51 -12.75 -9.31
CA GLY A 239 -8.69 -12.84 -7.87
C GLY A 239 -10.12 -13.24 -7.50
N VAL A 240 -10.29 -13.82 -6.32
CA VAL A 240 -11.59 -14.34 -5.84
C VAL A 240 -12.71 -13.29 -5.86
N PHE A 241 -12.39 -11.99 -5.85
CA PHE A 241 -13.36 -10.89 -5.94
C PHE A 241 -13.36 -10.15 -7.27
N ALA A 242 -12.61 -10.61 -8.28
CA ALA A 242 -12.57 -9.97 -9.59
C ALA A 242 -13.97 -9.95 -10.25
N ASN A 243 -14.72 -11.05 -10.13
CA ASN A 243 -16.07 -11.15 -10.68
C ASN A 243 -17.08 -10.29 -9.92
N ASP A 244 -17.04 -10.30 -8.59
CA ASP A 244 -17.95 -9.51 -7.75
C ASP A 244 -17.80 -8.00 -7.99
N LEU A 245 -16.57 -7.53 -8.30
CA LEU A 245 -16.32 -6.14 -8.69
C LEU A 245 -16.94 -5.80 -10.04
N ASN A 246 -16.88 -6.70 -11.01
CA ASN A 246 -17.50 -6.52 -12.32
C ASN A 246 -19.02 -6.42 -12.18
N GLU A 247 -19.63 -7.34 -11.43
CA GLU A 247 -21.08 -7.36 -11.17
C GLU A 247 -21.53 -6.11 -10.41
N ALA A 248 -20.79 -5.68 -9.38
CA ALA A 248 -21.09 -4.46 -8.63
C ALA A 248 -20.95 -3.19 -9.48
N GLY A 249 -19.98 -3.18 -10.41
CA GLY A 249 -19.80 -2.13 -11.39
C GLY A 249 -20.99 -2.03 -12.34
N GLU A 250 -21.40 -3.15 -12.92
CA GLU A 250 -22.59 -3.25 -13.78
C GLU A 250 -23.86 -2.75 -13.07
N ALA A 251 -24.10 -3.19 -11.83
CA ALA A 251 -25.25 -2.77 -11.05
C ALA A 251 -25.26 -1.27 -10.73
N SER A 252 -24.10 -0.68 -10.42
CA SER A 252 -23.99 0.75 -10.11
C SER A 252 -24.26 1.63 -11.33
N MET A 253 -23.78 1.21 -12.51
CA MET A 253 -23.96 1.92 -13.78
C MET A 253 -25.40 1.95 -14.29
N GLN A 254 -26.21 0.92 -13.98
CA GLN A 254 -27.62 0.85 -14.42
C GLN A 254 -28.48 2.00 -13.87
N THR A 255 -28.04 2.67 -12.81
CA THR A 255 -28.79 3.76 -12.15
C THR A 255 -28.38 5.16 -12.62
N MET A 256 -27.35 5.30 -13.46
CA MET A 256 -26.80 6.58 -13.91
C MET A 256 -27.11 6.86 -15.38
N THR A 257 -27.83 7.94 -15.65
CA THR A 257 -28.05 8.44 -17.02
C THR A 257 -26.73 8.89 -17.64
N GLY A 258 -26.31 8.23 -18.74
CA GLY A 258 -25.03 8.48 -19.42
C GLY A 258 -23.92 7.48 -19.08
N ALA A 259 -24.18 6.49 -18.22
CA ALA A 259 -23.17 5.49 -17.81
C ALA A 259 -22.89 4.38 -18.82
N HIS A 260 -23.53 4.38 -20.00
CA HIS A 260 -23.27 3.36 -21.03
C HIS A 260 -21.82 3.35 -21.55
N ASP A 261 -21.08 4.45 -21.37
CA ASP A 261 -19.67 4.56 -21.80
C ASP A 261 -18.64 4.34 -20.65
N MET A 262 -19.09 4.13 -19.40
CA MET A 262 -18.20 4.05 -18.23
C MET A 262 -18.05 2.64 -17.69
N VAL A 263 -17.61 1.68 -18.51
CA VAL A 263 -17.41 0.28 -18.07
C VAL A 263 -16.39 0.23 -16.92
N MET A 264 -16.83 -0.22 -15.74
CA MET A 264 -15.95 -0.53 -14.62
C MET A 264 -14.89 -1.52 -15.08
N GLN A 265 -13.63 -1.10 -14.98
CA GLN A 265 -12.52 -1.92 -15.47
C GLN A 265 -12.27 -3.08 -14.49
N THR A 266 -12.04 -4.26 -15.05
CA THR A 266 -11.57 -5.44 -14.31
C THR A 266 -10.21 -5.17 -13.66
N PRO A 267 -9.84 -5.88 -12.59
CA PRO A 267 -8.47 -5.89 -12.10
C PRO A 267 -7.49 -6.20 -13.24
N VAL A 268 -6.36 -5.49 -13.28
CA VAL A 268 -5.33 -5.68 -14.30
C VAL A 268 -4.73 -7.08 -14.18
N ASP A 269 -4.58 -7.75 -15.33
CA ASP A 269 -3.77 -8.95 -15.52
C ASP A 269 -2.28 -8.54 -15.63
N PHE A 270 -1.54 -8.73 -14.55
CA PHE A 270 -0.09 -8.49 -14.48
C PHE A 270 0.74 -9.51 -15.25
N THR A 271 0.13 -10.55 -15.82
CA THR A 271 0.78 -11.51 -16.72
C THR A 271 0.69 -11.11 -18.18
N ASP A 272 -0.22 -10.18 -18.56
CA ASP A 272 -0.31 -9.64 -19.92
C ASP A 272 0.88 -8.70 -20.22
N PRO A 273 1.82 -9.10 -21.11
CA PRO A 273 2.98 -8.30 -21.46
C PRO A 273 2.60 -7.01 -22.19
N THR A 274 1.46 -6.98 -22.89
CA THR A 274 1.00 -5.78 -23.60
C THR A 274 0.77 -4.63 -22.63
N ARG A 275 0.10 -4.91 -21.51
CA ARG A 275 -0.17 -3.91 -20.46
C ARG A 275 1.07 -3.62 -19.63
N MET A 276 1.73 -4.67 -19.16
CA MET A 276 2.80 -4.51 -18.18
C MET A 276 4.10 -3.98 -18.75
N LEU A 277 4.46 -4.34 -19.98
CA LEU A 277 5.67 -3.82 -20.62
C LEU A 277 5.48 -2.40 -21.16
N GLY A 278 4.24 -1.92 -21.31
CA GLY A 278 3.95 -0.53 -21.66
C GLY A 278 3.79 0.39 -20.44
N ALA A 279 3.62 -0.17 -19.24
CA ALA A 279 3.56 0.58 -18.00
C ALA A 279 4.98 0.90 -17.46
N SER A 280 5.25 2.18 -17.15
CA SER A 280 6.46 2.56 -16.40
C SER A 280 6.30 2.39 -14.89
N PRO A 281 7.39 2.23 -14.12
CA PRO A 281 7.32 2.19 -12.65
C PRO A 281 6.68 3.45 -12.07
N ALA A 282 6.93 4.64 -12.63
CA ALA A 282 6.23 5.86 -12.25
C ALA A 282 4.70 5.76 -12.45
N LEU A 283 4.25 5.15 -13.55
CA LEU A 283 2.83 4.96 -13.80
C LEU A 283 2.20 4.00 -12.76
N LEU A 284 2.86 2.87 -12.47
CA LEU A 284 2.40 1.95 -11.45
C LEU A 284 2.40 2.59 -10.05
N GLN A 285 3.39 3.42 -9.74
CA GLN A 285 3.42 4.23 -8.51
C GLN A 285 2.17 5.10 -8.41
N GLY A 286 1.83 5.83 -9.48
CA GLY A 286 0.61 6.65 -9.52
C GLY A 286 -0.67 5.85 -9.32
N LYS A 287 -0.78 4.68 -9.98
CA LYS A 287 -1.93 3.77 -9.82
C LYS A 287 -2.07 3.27 -8.38
N ILE A 288 -0.98 2.87 -7.72
CA ILE A 288 -1.00 2.42 -6.32
C ILE A 288 -1.33 3.58 -5.37
N LEU A 289 -0.70 4.74 -5.55
CA LEU A 289 -0.91 5.91 -4.70
C LEU A 289 -2.36 6.40 -4.72
N ARG A 290 -2.92 6.58 -5.92
CA ARG A 290 -4.19 7.28 -6.14
C ARG A 290 -5.38 6.33 -6.39
N GLY A 291 -5.13 5.09 -6.80
CA GLY A 291 -6.14 4.23 -7.41
C GLY A 291 -6.41 4.59 -8.87
N GLY A 292 -7.08 3.71 -9.61
CA GLY A 292 -7.51 3.93 -11.00
C GLY A 292 -8.88 4.63 -11.06
N MET A 293 -9.03 5.64 -11.91
CA MET A 293 -10.37 6.20 -12.16
C MET A 293 -11.22 5.19 -12.93
N GLY A 294 -12.51 5.10 -12.59
CA GLY A 294 -13.42 4.14 -13.22
C GLY A 294 -13.13 2.68 -12.87
N THR A 295 -12.33 2.43 -11.82
CA THR A 295 -12.06 1.10 -11.30
C THR A 295 -12.48 1.00 -9.83
N GLY A 296 -12.66 -0.23 -9.34
CA GLY A 296 -12.85 -0.51 -7.92
C GLY A 296 -11.56 -0.46 -7.09
N MET A 297 -10.42 -0.06 -7.69
CA MET A 297 -9.11 -0.11 -7.05
C MET A 297 -8.98 0.98 -5.97
N PRO A 298 -8.77 0.62 -4.70
CA PRO A 298 -8.59 1.59 -3.62
C PRO A 298 -7.28 2.39 -3.78
N MET A 299 -7.23 3.58 -3.17
CA MET A 299 -5.99 4.32 -3.01
C MET A 299 -5.13 3.71 -1.89
N TRP A 300 -3.82 3.57 -2.10
CA TRP A 300 -2.91 2.98 -1.09
C TRP A 300 -1.85 3.95 -0.58
N GLY A 301 -1.77 5.18 -1.11
CA GLY A 301 -0.73 6.14 -0.72
C GLY A 301 -0.79 6.62 0.72
N VAL A 302 -1.93 6.47 1.40
CA VAL A 302 -2.07 6.74 2.85
C VAL A 302 -1.84 5.51 3.72
N ILE A 303 -1.63 4.34 3.10
CA ILE A 303 -1.46 3.04 3.76
C ILE A 303 -0.01 2.59 3.71
N PHE A 304 0.60 2.62 2.53
CA PHE A 304 1.97 2.18 2.32
C PHE A 304 2.97 3.34 2.37
N THR A 305 4.16 3.05 2.88
CA THR A 305 5.32 3.94 2.73
C THR A 305 5.80 3.94 1.27
N GLU A 306 6.62 4.92 0.90
CA GLU A 306 7.19 4.97 -0.44
C GLU A 306 8.02 3.72 -0.77
N GLU A 307 8.83 3.25 0.18
CA GLU A 307 9.61 2.01 0.06
C GLU A 307 8.71 0.79 -0.20
N GLN A 308 7.63 0.64 0.56
CA GLN A 308 6.67 -0.46 0.37
C GLN A 308 5.99 -0.42 -1.01
N ILE A 309 5.73 0.77 -1.56
CA ILE A 309 5.18 0.93 -2.91
C ILE A 309 6.20 0.49 -3.95
N TRP A 310 7.48 0.85 -3.79
CA TRP A 310 8.54 0.40 -4.70
C TRP A 310 8.78 -1.12 -4.62
N ASP A 311 8.70 -1.70 -3.42
CA ASP A 311 8.75 -3.16 -3.23
C ASP A 311 7.59 -3.88 -3.95
N LEU A 312 6.38 -3.34 -3.84
CA LEU A 312 5.22 -3.85 -4.59
C LEU A 312 5.45 -3.78 -6.10
N ILE A 313 5.96 -2.66 -6.61
CA ILE A 313 6.24 -2.47 -8.05
C ILE A 313 7.30 -3.47 -8.52
N ALA A 314 8.38 -3.63 -7.77
CA ALA A 314 9.44 -4.59 -8.07
C ALA A 314 8.90 -6.03 -8.15
N TYR A 315 8.02 -6.40 -7.21
CA TYR A 315 7.35 -7.70 -7.23
C TYR A 315 6.38 -7.85 -8.40
N ILE A 316 5.57 -6.84 -8.72
CA ILE A 316 4.64 -6.88 -9.86
C ILE A 316 5.39 -7.13 -11.18
N TYR A 317 6.56 -6.53 -11.40
CA TYR A 317 7.35 -6.81 -12.61
C TYR A 317 7.94 -8.22 -12.66
N SER A 318 8.01 -8.95 -11.53
CA SER A 318 8.46 -10.35 -11.51
C SER A 318 7.50 -11.29 -12.26
N PHE A 319 6.25 -10.86 -12.53
CA PHE A 319 5.35 -11.59 -13.41
C PHE A 319 5.79 -11.55 -14.88
N GLN A 320 6.58 -10.55 -15.29
CA GLN A 320 7.02 -10.33 -16.67
C GLN A 320 8.45 -10.83 -16.95
N PHE A 321 9.35 -10.73 -15.98
CA PHE A 321 10.77 -11.05 -16.16
C PHE A 321 11.20 -12.32 -15.43
N GLU A 322 12.19 -13.01 -15.99
CA GLU A 322 12.91 -14.06 -15.29
C GLU A 322 14.12 -13.46 -14.55
N TYR A 323 13.93 -13.27 -13.23
CA TYR A 323 15.02 -12.95 -12.32
C TYR A 323 15.77 -14.22 -11.89
N THR A 324 17.05 -14.09 -11.58
CA THR A 324 17.85 -15.17 -10.97
C THR A 324 17.18 -15.68 -9.70
N LYS A 325 17.07 -17.01 -9.59
CA LYS A 325 16.65 -17.71 -8.37
C LYS A 325 17.69 -17.59 -7.27
#